data_AF-B0LRN9-F1
#
_entry.id   AF-B0LRN9-F1
#
_cell.length_a   1.000
_cell.length_b   1.000
_cell.length_c   1.000
_cell.angle_alpha   90.00
_cell.angle_beta   90.00
_cell.angle_gamma   90.00
#
_symmetry.space_group_name_H-M   'P 1'
#
loop_
_entity.id
_entity.type
_entity.pdbx_description
1 polymer ?
#
loop_
_entity_poly.entity_id
_entity_poly.type
_entity_poly.pdbx_seq_one_letter_code
_entity_poly.pdbx_strand_id
1 'polypeptide(L)'
;ERILQEHEQIKKKTVRERLEQIKKTELGAKAFKDIDIEDLEELDPDFIMAKQVEQLEKEKKELQERLKNQEKKIDYFERAKRLEEIPLIKSAYEEQRIKDMDLWEQQEEERITTMQLEREKALEHKNRMSRMLEDRDLFVMRLKAARQSVYEEKLKQFEERLAEERHNRLEERKRQRKEERRITYYR
;
A
#
# COMPACT_ATOMS: atom_id res chain seq x y z
N GLU A 1 -18.79 -92.63 5.00
CA GLU A 1 -19.59 -91.92 6.03
C GLU A 1 -18.76 -91.35 7.19
N ARG A 2 -17.79 -92.06 7.78
CA ARG A 2 -16.94 -91.51 8.86
C ARG A 2 -16.11 -90.26 8.51
N ILE A 3 -15.50 -90.22 7.31
CA ILE A 3 -14.67 -89.08 6.88
C ILE A 3 -15.50 -87.80 6.67
N LEU A 4 -16.76 -87.94 6.24
CA LEU A 4 -17.67 -86.80 6.09
C LEU A 4 -18.05 -86.21 7.46
N GLN A 5 -18.33 -87.08 8.43
CA GLN A 5 -18.66 -86.69 9.81
C GLN A 5 -17.46 -86.06 10.52
N GLU A 6 -16.24 -86.56 10.30
CA GLU A 6 -15.02 -85.93 10.84
C GLU A 6 -14.79 -84.53 10.22
N HIS A 7 -14.98 -84.37 8.91
CA HIS A 7 -14.89 -83.07 8.27
C HIS A 7 -15.96 -82.08 8.77
N GLU A 8 -17.19 -82.55 9.01
CA GLU A 8 -18.24 -81.72 9.61
C GLU A 8 -17.92 -81.33 11.06
N GLN A 9 -17.36 -82.23 11.86
CA GLN A 9 -16.95 -81.91 13.23
C GLN A 9 -15.76 -80.94 13.27
N ILE A 10 -14.80 -81.06 12.36
CA ILE A 10 -13.68 -80.13 12.24
C ILE A 10 -14.20 -78.76 11.78
N LYS A 11 -15.11 -78.69 10.80
CA LYS A 11 -15.77 -77.45 10.41
C LYS A 11 -16.50 -76.82 11.59
N LYS A 12 -17.34 -77.57 12.32
CA LYS A 12 -18.05 -77.06 13.52
C LYS A 12 -17.10 -76.54 14.61
N LYS A 13 -15.97 -77.20 14.86
CA LYS A 13 -14.94 -76.71 15.81
C LYS A 13 -14.28 -75.42 15.34
N THR A 14 -13.84 -75.35 14.09
CA THR A 14 -13.22 -74.14 13.54
C THR A 14 -14.19 -72.96 13.47
N VAL A 15 -15.49 -73.24 13.22
CA VAL A 15 -16.56 -72.24 13.26
C VAL A 15 -16.75 -71.72 14.68
N ARG A 16 -16.83 -72.60 15.69
CA ARG A 16 -16.93 -72.20 17.11
C ARG A 16 -15.75 -71.34 17.55
N GLU A 17 -14.52 -71.72 17.18
CA GLU A 17 -13.31 -70.94 17.50
C GLU A 17 -13.33 -69.55 16.85
N ARG A 18 -13.75 -69.44 15.57
CA ARG A 18 -13.94 -68.14 14.91
C ARG A 18 -15.04 -67.31 15.55
N LEU A 19 -16.13 -67.96 15.97
CA LEU A 19 -17.26 -67.31 16.65
C LEU A 19 -16.86 -66.73 18.01
N GLU A 20 -16.08 -67.49 18.79
CA GLU A 20 -15.53 -67.02 20.06
C GLU A 20 -14.54 -65.87 19.89
N GLN A 21 -13.71 -65.90 18.84
CA GLN A 21 -12.82 -64.78 18.51
C GLN A 21 -13.62 -63.52 18.12
N ILE A 22 -14.66 -63.67 17.31
CA ILE A 22 -15.50 -62.54 16.87
C ILE A 22 -16.30 -61.96 18.05
N LYS A 23 -16.81 -62.80 18.96
CA LYS A 23 -17.48 -62.34 20.20
C LYS A 23 -16.54 -61.58 21.15
N LYS A 24 -15.24 -61.89 21.15
CA LYS A 24 -14.23 -61.15 21.93
C LYS A 24 -13.96 -59.76 21.39
N THR A 25 -14.22 -59.51 20.10
CA THR A 25 -14.18 -58.15 19.54
C THR A 25 -15.41 -57.35 19.96
N GLU A 26 -15.22 -56.08 20.33
CA GLU A 26 -16.31 -55.17 20.77
C GLU A 26 -17.45 -55.07 19.74
N LEU A 27 -17.11 -55.19 18.45
CA LEU A 27 -18.06 -55.19 17.33
C LEU A 27 -18.93 -56.45 17.29
N GLY A 28 -18.34 -57.62 17.56
CA GLY A 28 -19.11 -58.87 17.63
C GLY A 28 -19.96 -58.94 18.89
N ALA A 29 -19.46 -58.44 20.01
CA ALA A 29 -20.24 -58.35 21.25
C ALA A 29 -21.51 -57.49 21.09
N LYS A 30 -21.47 -56.42 20.29
CA LYS A 30 -22.65 -55.61 19.93
C LYS A 30 -23.54 -56.28 18.87
N ALA A 31 -22.96 -56.87 17.83
CA ALA A 31 -23.72 -57.49 16.72
C ALA A 31 -24.48 -58.76 17.14
N PHE A 32 -23.99 -59.49 18.16
CA PHE A 32 -24.55 -60.75 18.66
C PHE A 32 -25.19 -60.63 20.05
N LYS A 33 -25.50 -59.41 20.52
CA LYS A 33 -26.07 -59.18 21.85
C LYS A 33 -27.47 -59.80 22.05
N ASP A 34 -28.23 -59.90 20.95
CA ASP A 34 -29.63 -60.36 20.95
C ASP A 34 -29.82 -61.72 20.23
N ILE A 35 -28.76 -62.53 20.05
CA ILE A 35 -28.87 -63.89 19.46
C ILE A 35 -28.53 -64.94 20.53
N ASP A 36 -29.49 -65.83 20.80
CA ASP A 36 -29.32 -66.94 21.74
C ASP A 36 -28.32 -67.99 21.22
N ILE A 37 -27.60 -68.60 22.16
CA ILE A 37 -26.43 -69.45 21.90
C ILE A 37 -26.81 -70.76 21.16
N GLU A 38 -28.07 -71.19 21.23
CA GLU A 38 -28.57 -72.40 20.57
C GLU A 38 -28.80 -72.20 19.05
N ASP A 39 -29.17 -71.00 18.59
CA ASP A 39 -29.32 -70.68 17.16
C ASP A 39 -27.97 -70.47 16.45
N LEU A 40 -26.88 -70.35 17.22
CA LEU A 40 -25.52 -70.09 16.74
C LEU A 40 -24.82 -71.34 16.21
N GLU A 41 -25.28 -72.54 16.59
CA GLU A 41 -24.69 -73.81 16.12
C GLU A 41 -25.16 -74.21 14.72
N GLU A 42 -26.26 -73.62 14.23
CA GLU A 42 -26.81 -73.84 12.89
C GLU A 42 -26.49 -72.72 11.90
N LEU A 43 -25.91 -71.61 12.35
CA LEU A 43 -25.73 -70.41 11.53
C LEU A 43 -24.45 -70.46 10.68
N ASP A 44 -24.61 -70.28 9.37
CA ASP A 44 -23.54 -70.27 8.37
C ASP A 44 -22.53 -69.11 8.65
N PRO A 45 -21.20 -69.35 8.62
CA PRO A 45 -20.18 -68.32 8.83
C PRO A 45 -20.34 -67.05 7.97
N ASP A 46 -20.91 -67.19 6.77
CA ASP A 46 -21.16 -66.06 5.87
C ASP A 46 -22.24 -65.11 6.42
N PHE A 47 -23.24 -65.63 7.16
CA PHE A 47 -24.27 -64.83 7.81
C PHE A 47 -23.73 -64.01 8.99
N ILE A 48 -22.81 -64.60 9.75
CA ILE A 48 -22.12 -63.96 10.88
C ILE A 48 -21.27 -62.77 10.40
N MET A 49 -20.54 -62.98 9.30
CA MET A 49 -19.74 -61.92 8.67
C MET A 49 -20.63 -60.81 8.10
N ALA A 50 -21.73 -61.17 7.42
CA ALA A 50 -22.69 -60.20 6.89
C ALA A 50 -23.28 -59.30 7.98
N LYS A 51 -23.67 -59.88 9.13
CA LYS A 51 -24.21 -59.12 10.26
C LYS A 51 -23.18 -58.17 10.90
N GLN A 52 -21.91 -58.59 10.94
CA GLN A 52 -20.81 -57.73 11.41
C GLN A 52 -20.56 -56.55 10.46
N VAL A 53 -20.58 -56.79 9.14
CA VAL A 53 -20.44 -55.74 8.12
C VAL A 53 -21.63 -54.78 8.19
N GLU A 54 -22.86 -55.28 8.36
CA GLU A 54 -24.06 -54.45 8.51
C GLU A 54 -23.95 -53.52 9.74
N GLN A 55 -23.47 -54.04 10.87
CA GLN A 55 -23.27 -53.24 12.08
C GLN A 55 -22.18 -52.16 11.89
N LEU A 56 -21.08 -52.50 11.22
CA LEU A 56 -20.03 -51.54 10.86
C LEU A 56 -20.55 -50.43 9.94
N GLU A 57 -21.40 -50.76 8.98
CA GLU A 57 -22.02 -49.76 8.10
C GLU A 57 -22.99 -48.85 8.87
N LYS A 58 -23.74 -49.37 9.85
CA LYS A 58 -24.62 -48.57 10.72
C LYS A 58 -23.80 -47.60 11.58
N GLU A 59 -22.76 -48.07 12.27
CA GLU A 59 -21.92 -47.20 13.09
C GLU A 59 -21.20 -46.13 12.25
N LYS A 60 -20.76 -46.47 11.03
CA LYS A 60 -20.18 -45.50 10.08
C LYS A 60 -21.19 -44.43 9.67
N LYS A 61 -22.44 -44.81 9.36
CA LYS A 61 -23.51 -43.86 9.00
C LYS A 61 -23.85 -42.94 10.18
N GLU A 62 -23.98 -43.49 11.39
CA GLU A 62 -24.23 -42.68 12.60
C GLU A 62 -23.10 -41.70 12.87
N LEU A 63 -21.83 -42.12 12.74
CA LEU A 63 -20.69 -41.25 12.93
C LEU A 63 -20.67 -40.11 11.91
N GLN A 64 -20.95 -40.42 10.64
CA GLN A 64 -21.06 -39.39 9.59
C GLN A 64 -22.20 -38.40 9.87
N GLU A 65 -23.34 -38.86 10.38
CA GLU A 65 -24.45 -37.98 10.74
C GLU A 65 -24.13 -37.09 11.94
N ARG A 66 -23.46 -37.63 12.97
CA ARG A 66 -22.94 -36.84 14.10
C ARG A 66 -21.95 -35.77 13.62
N LEU A 67 -21.03 -36.12 12.72
CA LEU A 67 -20.08 -35.18 12.14
C LEU A 67 -20.79 -34.05 11.38
N LYS A 68 -21.74 -34.38 10.50
CA LYS A 68 -22.54 -33.37 9.78
C LYS A 68 -23.30 -32.42 10.73
N ASN A 69 -23.82 -32.94 11.83
CA ASN A 69 -24.50 -32.11 12.83
C ASN A 69 -23.53 -31.21 13.60
N GLN A 70 -22.33 -31.69 13.92
CA GLN A 70 -21.27 -30.88 14.52
C GLN A 70 -20.80 -29.77 13.58
N GLU A 71 -20.60 -30.07 12.30
CA GLU A 71 -20.25 -29.08 11.27
C GLU A 71 -21.29 -27.96 11.20
N LYS A 72 -22.58 -28.31 11.13
CA LYS A 72 -23.67 -27.33 11.16
C LYS A 72 -23.67 -26.49 12.44
N LYS A 73 -23.42 -27.11 13.60
CA LYS A 73 -23.37 -26.40 14.88
C LYS A 73 -22.24 -25.37 14.90
N ILE A 74 -21.08 -25.71 14.36
CA ILE A 74 -19.95 -24.78 14.23
C ILE A 74 -20.29 -23.65 13.26
N ASP A 75 -20.86 -23.95 12.09
CA ASP A 75 -21.27 -22.91 11.12
C ASP A 75 -22.27 -21.92 11.72
N TYR A 76 -23.30 -22.42 12.41
CA TYR A 76 -24.29 -21.55 13.06
C TYR A 76 -23.70 -20.72 14.19
N PHE A 77 -22.78 -21.28 14.95
CA PHE A 77 -22.11 -20.55 16.03
C PHE A 77 -21.22 -19.43 15.48
N GLU A 78 -20.42 -19.71 14.46
CA GLU A 78 -19.60 -18.69 13.80
C GLU A 78 -20.48 -17.62 13.14
N ARG A 79 -21.57 -18.00 12.47
CA ARG A 79 -22.51 -17.04 11.89
C ARG A 79 -23.15 -16.15 12.95
N ALA A 80 -23.54 -16.70 14.10
CA ALA A 80 -24.08 -15.91 15.21
C ALA A 80 -23.04 -14.91 15.75
N LYS A 81 -21.78 -15.34 15.95
CA LYS A 81 -20.70 -14.41 16.32
C LYS A 81 -20.54 -13.29 15.29
N ARG A 82 -20.52 -13.63 14.00
CA ARG A 82 -20.39 -12.62 12.93
C ARG A 82 -21.54 -11.63 12.93
N LEU A 83 -22.77 -12.09 13.17
CA LEU A 83 -23.94 -11.21 13.26
C LEU A 83 -23.83 -10.23 14.43
N GLU A 84 -23.24 -10.63 15.56
CA GLU A 84 -22.97 -9.74 16.70
C GLU A 84 -21.75 -8.83 16.46
N GLU A 85 -20.73 -9.31 15.74
CA GLU A 85 -19.53 -8.54 15.42
C GLU A 85 -19.81 -7.41 14.42
N ILE A 86 -20.62 -7.65 13.39
CA ILE A 86 -20.87 -6.68 12.31
C ILE A 86 -21.37 -5.32 12.83
N PRO A 87 -22.36 -5.24 13.73
CA PRO A 87 -22.80 -3.97 14.34
C PRO A 87 -21.69 -3.24 15.07
N LEU A 88 -20.87 -3.96 15.85
CA LEU A 88 -19.75 -3.37 16.59
C LEU A 88 -18.70 -2.77 15.66
N ILE A 89 -18.36 -3.48 14.58
CA ILE A 89 -17.43 -2.99 13.54
C ILE A 89 -17.99 -1.73 12.87
N LYS A 90 -19.28 -1.71 12.54
CA LYS A 90 -19.93 -0.54 11.94
C LYS A 90 -19.90 0.67 12.89
N SER A 91 -20.23 0.47 14.17
CA SER A 91 -20.18 1.52 15.19
C SER A 91 -18.77 2.08 15.34
N ALA A 92 -17.77 1.21 15.44
CA ALA A 92 -16.37 1.64 15.53
C ALA A 92 -15.93 2.44 14.30
N TYR A 93 -16.37 2.04 13.11
CA TYR A 93 -16.09 2.77 11.87
C TYR A 93 -16.76 4.15 11.83
N GLU A 94 -18.01 4.26 12.29
CA GLU A 94 -18.72 5.54 12.39
C GLU A 94 -18.05 6.49 13.39
N GLU A 95 -17.65 5.98 14.56
CA GLU A 95 -16.89 6.76 15.54
C GLU A 95 -15.53 7.22 15.00
N GLN A 96 -14.83 6.34 14.28
CA GLN A 96 -13.57 6.70 13.63
C GLN A 96 -13.80 7.80 12.59
N ARG A 97 -14.83 7.69 11.76
CA ARG A 97 -15.16 8.70 10.75
C ARG A 97 -15.40 10.08 11.38
N ILE A 98 -16.06 10.15 12.52
CA ILE A 98 -16.30 11.42 13.24
C ILE A 98 -14.97 11.98 13.76
N LYS A 99 -14.16 11.15 14.43
CA LYS A 99 -12.84 11.57 14.93
C LYS A 99 -11.91 12.07 13.83
N ASP A 100 -11.91 11.39 12.68
CA ASP A 100 -11.11 11.77 11.51
C ASP A 100 -11.57 13.12 10.94
N MET A 101 -12.89 13.37 10.93
CA MET A 101 -13.46 14.66 10.51
C MET A 101 -13.06 15.79 11.47
N ASP A 102 -13.22 15.57 12.79
CA ASP A 102 -12.85 16.55 13.82
C ASP A 102 -11.34 16.88 13.75
N LEU A 103 -10.50 15.86 13.55
CA LEU A 103 -9.06 16.03 13.38
C LEU A 103 -8.74 16.85 12.12
N TRP A 104 -9.43 16.58 11.01
CA TRP A 104 -9.24 17.33 9.78
C TRP A 104 -9.64 18.80 9.95
N GLU A 105 -10.76 19.08 10.63
CA GLU A 105 -11.20 20.45 10.91
C GLU A 105 -10.16 21.19 11.76
N GLN A 106 -9.65 20.57 12.83
CA GLN A 106 -8.58 21.14 13.66
C GLN A 106 -7.31 21.45 12.84
N GLN A 107 -6.89 20.52 11.98
CA GLN A 107 -5.72 20.71 11.13
C GLN A 107 -5.92 21.85 10.12
N GLU A 108 -7.12 21.98 9.53
CA GLU A 108 -7.41 23.04 8.58
C GLU A 108 -7.48 24.41 9.30
N GLU A 109 -8.05 24.48 10.50
CA GLU A 109 -8.03 25.68 11.33
C GLU A 109 -6.59 26.09 11.71
N GLU A 110 -5.76 25.14 12.15
CA GLU A 110 -4.34 25.39 12.43
C GLU A 110 -3.59 25.87 11.17
N ARG A 111 -3.87 25.28 10.00
CA ARG A 111 -3.27 25.70 8.73
C ARG A 111 -3.68 27.13 8.36
N ILE A 112 -4.95 27.48 8.53
CA ILE A 112 -5.46 28.82 8.20
C ILE A 112 -4.86 29.86 9.16
N THR A 113 -4.85 29.58 10.45
CA THR A 113 -4.32 30.51 11.47
C THR A 113 -2.81 30.74 11.30
N THR A 114 -2.04 29.69 11.01
CA THR A 114 -0.61 29.81 10.71
C THR A 114 -0.37 30.65 9.46
N MET A 115 -1.11 30.42 8.36
CA MET A 115 -1.03 31.24 7.15
C MET A 115 -1.38 32.72 7.40
N GLN A 116 -2.38 33.00 8.22
CA GLN A 116 -2.76 34.37 8.59
C GLN A 116 -1.62 35.07 9.35
N LEU A 117 -1.03 34.38 10.33
CA LEU A 117 0.05 34.91 11.15
C LEU A 117 1.34 35.12 10.34
N GLU A 118 1.65 34.21 9.42
CA GLU A 118 2.76 34.39 8.47
C GLU A 118 2.53 35.58 7.55
N ARG A 119 1.31 35.73 7.02
CA ARG A 119 0.95 36.88 6.17
C ARG A 119 1.08 38.19 6.93
N GLU A 120 0.63 38.25 8.18
CA GLU A 120 0.74 39.44 9.02
C GLU A 120 2.20 39.85 9.18
N LYS A 121 3.08 38.91 9.57
CA LYS A 121 4.53 39.15 9.68
C LYS A 121 5.14 39.59 8.33
N ALA A 122 4.73 38.98 7.23
CA ALA A 122 5.21 39.36 5.90
C ALA A 122 4.80 40.80 5.53
N LEU A 123 3.57 41.21 5.89
CA LEU A 123 3.11 42.58 5.69
C LEU A 123 3.86 43.58 6.57
N GLU A 124 4.13 43.25 7.83
CA GLU A 124 4.98 44.07 8.71
C GLU A 124 6.38 44.25 8.14
N HIS A 125 7.00 43.16 7.67
CA HIS A 125 8.32 43.20 7.04
C HIS A 125 8.31 44.03 5.75
N LYS A 126 7.29 43.86 4.90
CA LYS A 126 7.09 44.67 3.70
C LYS A 126 7.00 46.15 4.08
N ASN A 127 6.13 46.52 5.02
CA ASN A 127 5.94 47.90 5.46
C ASN A 127 7.24 48.49 6.02
N ARG A 128 8.01 47.71 6.80
CA ARG A 128 9.31 48.13 7.31
C ARG A 128 10.31 48.38 6.18
N MET A 129 10.40 47.48 5.20
CA MET A 129 11.31 47.64 4.05
C MET A 129 10.89 48.79 3.13
N SER A 130 9.58 49.05 2.99
CA SER A 130 9.06 50.17 2.20
C SER A 130 9.58 51.52 2.68
N ARG A 131 9.90 51.68 3.98
CA ARG A 131 10.48 52.92 4.53
C ARG A 131 11.82 53.29 3.91
N MET A 132 12.60 52.32 3.42
CA MET A 132 13.91 52.54 2.82
C MET A 132 13.86 52.78 1.31
N LEU A 133 12.68 52.73 0.68
CA LEU A 133 12.57 52.87 -0.78
C LEU A 133 13.01 54.25 -1.24
N GLU A 134 12.62 55.30 -0.52
CA GLU A 134 13.00 56.68 -0.83
C GLU A 134 14.51 56.88 -0.74
N ASP A 135 15.14 56.41 0.35
CA ASP A 135 16.58 56.48 0.54
C ASP A 135 17.34 55.72 -0.56
N ARG A 136 16.86 54.52 -0.92
CA ARG A 136 17.39 53.75 -2.05
C ARG A 136 17.31 54.55 -3.35
N ASP A 137 16.15 55.13 -3.65
CA ASP A 137 15.95 55.87 -4.88
C ASP A 137 16.83 57.11 -4.96
N LEU A 138 16.90 57.87 -3.86
CA LEU A 138 17.79 59.02 -3.75
C LEU A 138 19.26 58.60 -3.94
N PHE A 139 19.69 57.50 -3.33
CA PHE A 139 21.04 56.98 -3.48
C PHE A 139 21.34 56.58 -4.94
N VAL A 140 20.45 55.83 -5.57
CA VAL A 140 20.60 55.40 -6.97
C VAL A 140 20.59 56.59 -7.92
N MET A 141 19.72 57.58 -7.70
CA MET A 141 19.70 58.82 -8.49
C MET A 141 21.01 59.59 -8.37
N ARG A 142 21.52 59.80 -7.15
CA ARG A 142 22.80 60.48 -6.93
C ARG A 142 23.95 59.73 -7.60
N LEU A 143 23.99 58.41 -7.48
CA LEU A 143 25.02 57.57 -8.11
C LEU A 143 24.97 57.68 -9.64
N LYS A 144 23.77 57.62 -10.24
CA LYS A 144 23.58 57.77 -11.68
C LYS A 144 24.01 59.16 -12.16
N ALA A 145 23.60 60.21 -11.46
CA ALA A 145 23.97 61.59 -11.78
C ALA A 145 25.50 61.80 -11.73
N ALA A 146 26.16 61.30 -10.68
CA ALA A 146 27.62 61.37 -10.58
C ALA A 146 28.32 60.62 -11.72
N ARG A 147 27.85 59.41 -12.08
CA ARG A 147 28.40 58.65 -13.21
C ARG A 147 28.16 59.34 -14.55
N GLN A 148 27.00 59.96 -14.73
CA GLN A 148 26.65 60.71 -15.92
C GLN A 148 27.57 61.91 -16.10
N SER A 149 27.81 62.69 -15.03
CA SER A 149 28.76 63.83 -15.07
C SER A 149 30.15 63.39 -15.53
N VAL A 150 30.67 62.31 -14.95
CA VAL A 150 31.99 61.76 -15.34
C VAL A 150 32.01 61.29 -16.80
N TYR A 151 30.92 60.70 -17.28
CA TYR A 151 30.81 60.29 -18.67
C TYR A 151 30.78 61.50 -19.61
N GLU A 152 30.00 62.54 -19.30
CA GLU A 152 29.89 63.76 -20.09
C GLU A 152 31.23 64.51 -20.17
N GLU A 153 31.99 64.58 -19.07
CA GLU A 153 33.34 65.14 -19.09
C GLU A 153 34.29 64.36 -20.00
N LYS A 154 34.28 63.02 -19.91
CA LYS A 154 35.08 62.17 -20.79
C LYS A 154 34.66 62.30 -22.26
N LEU A 155 33.36 62.44 -22.52
CA LEU A 155 32.82 62.62 -23.86
C LEU A 155 33.30 63.95 -24.45
N LYS A 156 33.23 65.04 -23.68
CA LYS A 156 33.75 66.36 -24.11
C LYS A 156 35.24 66.30 -24.44
N GLN A 157 36.05 65.72 -23.55
CA GLN A 157 37.49 65.56 -23.80
C GLN A 157 37.78 64.72 -25.05
N PHE A 158 36.97 63.69 -25.30
CA PHE A 158 37.09 62.88 -26.50
C PHE A 158 36.71 63.66 -27.76
N GLU A 159 35.62 64.43 -27.73
CA GLU A 159 35.17 65.27 -28.83
C GLU A 159 36.17 66.37 -29.18
N GLU A 160 36.79 67.01 -28.19
CA GLU A 160 37.86 68.00 -28.35
C GLU A 160 39.07 67.37 -29.08
N ARG A 161 39.58 66.24 -28.58
CA ARG A 161 40.68 65.50 -29.23
C ARG A 161 40.32 65.08 -30.65
N LEU A 162 39.10 64.63 -30.87
CA LEU A 162 38.62 64.24 -32.21
C LEU A 162 38.59 65.45 -33.16
N ALA A 163 38.19 66.63 -32.68
CA ALA A 163 38.18 67.85 -33.46
C ALA A 163 39.60 68.31 -33.81
N GLU A 164 40.53 68.28 -32.86
CA GLU A 164 41.95 68.57 -33.08
C GLU A 164 42.58 67.63 -34.11
N GLU A 165 42.36 66.31 -33.98
CA GLU A 165 42.85 65.34 -34.96
C GLU A 165 42.24 65.54 -36.35
N ARG A 166 40.95 65.90 -36.43
CA ARG A 166 40.30 66.22 -37.71
C ARG A 166 40.92 67.47 -38.33
N HIS A 167 41.21 68.50 -37.53
CA HIS A 167 41.89 69.70 -37.98
C HIS A 167 43.31 69.40 -38.48
N ASN A 168 44.10 68.67 -37.70
CA ASN A 168 45.47 68.26 -38.06
C ASN A 168 45.48 67.44 -39.37
N ARG A 169 44.56 66.48 -39.53
CA ARG A 169 44.42 65.71 -40.77
C ARG A 169 44.00 66.55 -41.98
N LEU A 170 43.26 67.64 -41.78
CA LEU A 170 42.90 68.56 -42.87
C LEU A 170 44.09 69.43 -43.25
N GLU A 171 44.83 69.97 -42.29
CA GLU A 171 46.03 70.78 -42.53
C GLU A 171 47.16 69.97 -43.17
N GLU A 172 47.38 68.73 -42.72
CA GLU A 172 48.36 67.82 -43.33
C GLU A 172 48.01 67.53 -44.79
N ARG A 173 46.73 67.24 -45.10
CA ARG A 173 46.25 67.08 -46.47
C ARG A 173 46.42 68.35 -47.32
N LYS A 174 46.22 69.53 -46.73
CA LYS A 174 46.48 70.82 -47.44
C LYS A 174 47.97 70.98 -47.73
N ARG A 175 48.85 70.64 -46.79
CA ARG A 175 50.32 70.69 -46.96
C ARG A 175 50.78 69.73 -48.05
N GLN A 176 50.38 68.47 -47.98
CA GLN A 176 50.67 67.45 -48.99
C GLN A 176 50.21 67.89 -50.39
N ARG A 177 48.99 68.39 -50.54
CA ARG A 177 48.50 68.91 -51.84
C ARG A 177 49.32 70.09 -52.37
N LYS A 178 49.81 70.98 -51.49
CA LYS A 178 50.69 72.10 -51.90
C LYS A 178 52.05 71.59 -52.36
N GLU A 179 52.63 70.63 -51.64
CA GLU A 179 53.91 70.00 -51.98
C GLU A 179 53.81 69.19 -53.27
N GLU A 180 52.76 68.37 -53.44
CA GLU A 180 52.47 67.65 -54.68
C GLU A 180 52.38 68.59 -55.87
N ARG A 181 51.60 69.68 -55.77
CA ARG A 181 51.52 70.72 -56.82
C ARG A 181 52.88 71.31 -57.15
N ARG A 182 53.70 71.59 -56.14
CA ARG A 182 55.05 72.11 -56.31
C ARG A 182 55.94 71.09 -57.03
N ILE A 183 55.91 69.83 -56.62
CA ILE A 183 56.67 68.74 -57.26
C ILE A 183 56.23 68.55 -58.70
N THR A 184 54.92 68.52 -59.00
CA THR A 184 54.41 68.41 -60.37
C THR A 184 54.75 69.60 -61.26
N TYR A 185 54.92 70.81 -60.70
CA TYR A 185 55.33 71.99 -61.46
C TYR A 185 56.81 71.95 -61.87
N TYR A 186 57.67 71.36 -61.03
CA TYR A 186 59.10 71.22 -61.30
C TYR A 186 59.47 69.91 -62.03
N ARG A 187 58.48 69.09 -62.38
CA ARG A 187 58.65 67.84 -63.11
C ARG A 187 58.20 68.03 -64.56
#